data_AF-A0A1B7XDJ2-F1
#
_entry.id   AF-A0A1B7XDJ2-F1
#
_cell.length_a   1.000
_cell.length_b   1.000
_cell.length_c   1.000
_cell.angle_alpha   90.00
_cell.angle_beta   90.00
_cell.angle_gamma   90.00
#
_symmetry.space_group_name_H-M   'P 1'
#
loop_
_entity.id
_entity.type
_entity.pdbx_description
1 polymer ?
#
loop_
_entity_poly.entity_id
_entity_poly.type
_entity_poly.pdbx_seq_one_letter_code
_entity_poly.pdbx_strand_id
1 'polypeptide(L)'
;MTTHTTENAQAWAVIMDRIRQEYAAGQTQLSIAQKMGVTKVAVSRWLSEERGGDRTTFGDMIRYAKALNIPFEKLVNLPVTQPANPLTEFDKALGRVLKECAHEAELSIQNLVDQIGISQAHIEAILAGTAPLTGELLHRFCNTVEVGATVLFKKAEKQAAQHR
;
A
#
# COMPACT_ATOMS: atom_id res chain seq x y z
N MET A 1 4.63 24.11 -8.23
CA MET A 1 5.52 23.53 -9.28
C MET A 1 6.22 22.31 -8.68
N THR A 2 6.43 21.25 -9.49
CA THR A 2 7.24 20.03 -9.26
C THR A 2 6.57 18.72 -8.78
N THR A 3 5.33 18.41 -9.15
CA THR A 3 4.78 17.03 -9.05
C THR A 3 5.37 16.07 -10.09
N HIS A 4 5.76 16.59 -11.27
CA HIS A 4 6.25 15.77 -12.39
C HIS A 4 7.61 15.09 -12.17
N THR A 5 8.41 15.53 -11.20
CA THR A 5 9.75 14.97 -10.97
C THR A 5 9.69 13.61 -10.26
N THR A 6 8.71 13.42 -9.37
CA THR A 6 8.58 12.19 -8.58
C THR A 6 8.04 11.03 -9.42
N GLU A 7 7.05 11.29 -10.28
CA GLU A 7 6.44 10.27 -11.15
C GLU A 7 7.44 9.72 -12.19
N ASN A 8 8.23 10.62 -12.81
CA ASN A 8 9.25 10.22 -13.78
C ASN A 8 10.39 9.42 -13.11
N ALA A 9 10.84 9.84 -11.93
CA ALA A 9 11.85 9.09 -11.18
C ALA A 9 11.38 7.66 -10.84
N GLN A 10 10.10 7.52 -10.49
CA GLN A 10 9.51 6.22 -10.16
C GLN A 10 9.38 5.31 -11.39
N ALA A 11 8.81 5.83 -12.49
CA ALA A 11 8.71 5.07 -13.73
C ALA A 11 10.08 4.62 -14.21
N TRP A 12 11.10 5.47 -14.05
CA TRP A 12 12.49 5.12 -14.33
C TRP A 12 13.03 4.00 -13.43
N ALA A 13 12.75 4.04 -12.12
CA ALA A 13 13.17 3.00 -11.19
C ALA A 13 12.62 1.62 -11.59
N VAL A 14 11.33 1.55 -11.95
CA VAL A 14 10.69 0.31 -12.41
C VAL A 14 11.33 -0.23 -13.70
N ILE A 15 11.64 0.66 -14.64
CA ILE A 15 12.35 0.30 -15.88
C ILE A 15 13.75 -0.22 -15.55
N MET A 16 14.49 0.44 -14.66
CA MET A 16 15.84 0.05 -14.25
C MET A 16 15.86 -1.31 -13.56
N ASP A 17 14.90 -1.59 -12.68
CA ASP A 17 14.80 -2.89 -12.02
C ASP A 17 14.55 -4.00 -13.03
N ARG A 18 13.71 -3.74 -14.04
CA ARG A 18 13.49 -4.72 -15.12
C ARG A 18 14.74 -4.93 -15.97
N ILE A 19 15.48 -3.87 -16.30
CA ILE A 19 16.77 -3.96 -17.01
C ILE A 19 17.77 -4.80 -16.20
N ARG A 20 17.87 -4.57 -14.90
CA ARG A 20 18.74 -5.33 -13.98
C ARG A 20 18.35 -6.80 -13.94
N GLN A 21 17.06 -7.12 -13.89
CA GLN A 21 16.57 -8.50 -13.95
C GLN A 21 16.94 -9.20 -15.27
N GLU A 22 16.77 -8.53 -16.41
CA GLU A 22 17.18 -9.13 -17.70
C GLU A 22 18.70 -9.38 -17.75
N TYR A 23 19.49 -8.43 -17.26
CA TYR A 23 20.95 -8.57 -17.20
C TYR A 23 21.37 -9.72 -16.27
N ALA A 24 20.76 -9.81 -15.08
CA ALA A 24 20.99 -10.90 -14.13
C ALA A 24 20.54 -12.28 -14.69
N ALA A 25 19.54 -12.30 -15.58
CA ALA A 25 19.12 -13.49 -16.32
C ALA A 25 20.05 -13.85 -17.49
N GLY A 26 21.20 -13.19 -17.63
CA GLY A 26 22.22 -13.48 -18.64
C GLY A 26 22.03 -12.76 -19.98
N GLN A 27 21.06 -11.83 -20.10
CA GLN A 27 20.94 -11.01 -21.30
C GLN A 27 22.10 -10.03 -21.39
N THR A 28 22.70 -9.90 -22.57
CA THR A 28 23.78 -8.92 -22.78
C THR A 28 23.21 -7.51 -22.82
N GLN A 29 24.02 -6.51 -22.45
CA GLN A 29 23.65 -5.10 -22.58
C GLN A 29 23.25 -4.72 -24.02
N LEU A 30 23.85 -5.39 -25.02
CA LEU A 30 23.51 -5.18 -26.43
C LEU A 30 22.11 -5.73 -26.76
N SER A 31 21.76 -6.91 -26.26
CA SER A 31 20.42 -7.50 -26.42
C SER A 31 19.34 -6.60 -25.82
N ILE A 32 19.56 -6.14 -24.59
CA ILE A 32 18.64 -5.22 -23.90
C ILE A 32 18.50 -3.90 -24.68
N ALA A 33 19.62 -3.34 -25.14
CA ALA A 33 19.64 -2.11 -25.92
C ALA A 33 18.85 -2.24 -27.24
N GLN A 34 19.01 -3.36 -27.94
CA GLN A 34 18.27 -3.66 -29.18
C GLN A 34 16.77 -3.77 -28.93
N LYS A 35 16.33 -4.47 -27.88
CA LYS A 35 14.91 -4.55 -27.51
C LYS A 35 14.28 -3.18 -27.31
N MET A 36 15.00 -2.29 -26.62
CA MET A 36 14.52 -0.95 -26.25
C MET A 36 14.71 0.10 -27.35
N GLY A 37 15.46 -0.22 -28.42
CA GLY A 37 15.80 0.73 -29.47
C GLY A 37 16.74 1.84 -28.99
N VAL A 38 17.73 1.50 -28.16
CA VAL A 38 18.76 2.40 -27.62
C VAL A 38 20.16 1.84 -27.88
N THR A 39 21.21 2.60 -27.54
CA THR A 39 22.60 2.13 -27.71
C THR A 39 23.05 1.27 -26.54
N LYS A 40 23.98 0.33 -26.78
CA LYS A 40 24.65 -0.44 -25.72
C LYS A 40 25.29 0.49 -24.67
N VAL A 41 25.87 1.61 -25.12
CA VAL A 41 26.50 2.60 -24.24
C VAL A 41 25.49 3.22 -23.28
N ALA A 42 24.26 3.49 -23.73
CA ALA A 42 23.19 3.99 -22.86
C ALA A 42 22.87 2.98 -21.75
N VAL A 43 22.64 1.71 -22.11
CA VAL A 43 22.36 0.64 -21.13
C VAL A 43 23.53 0.43 -20.16
N SER A 44 24.77 0.42 -20.67
CA SER A 44 25.96 0.32 -19.84
C SER A 44 26.02 1.45 -18.82
N ARG A 45 25.74 2.68 -19.25
CA ARG A 45 25.75 3.87 -18.39
C ARG A 45 24.67 3.81 -17.32
N TRP A 46 23.45 3.39 -17.68
CA TRP A 46 22.35 3.25 -16.74
C TRP A 46 22.65 2.22 -15.66
N LEU A 47 23.26 1.10 -16.03
CA LEU A 47 23.68 0.05 -15.08
C LEU A 47 24.85 0.49 -14.19
N SER A 48 25.76 1.36 -14.67
CA SER A 48 26.96 1.78 -13.92
C SER A 48 26.77 3.01 -13.05
N GLU A 49 26.00 4.00 -13.50
CA GLU A 49 25.87 5.31 -12.83
C GLU A 49 24.57 5.47 -12.04
N GLU A 50 23.65 4.49 -12.10
CA GLU A 50 22.29 4.59 -11.53
C GLU A 50 21.54 5.88 -11.95
N ARG A 51 21.98 6.48 -13.08
CA ARG A 51 21.50 7.76 -13.60
C ARG A 51 21.05 7.60 -15.05
N GLY A 52 19.87 8.13 -15.34
CA GLY A 52 19.26 8.05 -16.67
C GLY A 52 17.84 8.62 -16.73
N GLY A 53 17.10 8.57 -15.62
CA GLY A 53 15.72 9.05 -15.53
C GLY A 53 15.58 10.55 -15.78
N ASP A 54 16.49 11.36 -15.24
CA ASP A 54 16.38 12.84 -15.27
C ASP A 54 16.40 13.45 -16.68
N ARG A 55 16.96 12.72 -17.66
CA ARG A 55 17.04 13.14 -19.07
C ARG A 55 16.12 12.35 -19.99
N THR A 56 15.44 11.33 -19.46
CA THR A 56 14.53 10.50 -20.24
C THR A 56 13.13 11.08 -20.14
N THR A 57 12.49 11.34 -21.28
CA THR A 57 11.12 11.83 -21.28
C THR A 57 10.15 10.74 -20.83
N PHE A 58 9.01 11.10 -20.24
CA PHE A 58 7.99 10.11 -19.88
C PHE A 58 7.52 9.30 -21.11
N GLY A 59 7.45 9.94 -22.29
CA GLY A 59 7.15 9.25 -23.55
C GLY A 59 8.16 8.14 -23.90
N ASP A 60 9.44 8.39 -23.69
CA ASP A 60 10.48 7.36 -23.83
C ASP A 60 10.34 6.25 -22.79
N MET A 61 9.98 6.59 -21.55
CA MET A 61 9.74 5.59 -20.50
C MET A 61 8.59 4.64 -20.87
N ILE A 62 7.51 5.15 -21.47
CA ILE A 62 6.41 4.30 -21.98
C ILE A 62 6.89 3.36 -23.09
N ARG A 63 7.72 3.87 -24.02
CA ARG A 63 8.30 3.06 -25.09
C ARG A 63 9.18 1.93 -24.53
N TYR A 64 10.03 2.25 -23.55
CA TYR A 64 10.89 1.29 -22.87
C TYR A 64 10.11 0.25 -22.10
N ALA A 65 9.08 0.67 -21.36
CA ALA A 65 8.21 -0.23 -20.62
C ALA A 65 7.51 -1.23 -21.56
N LYS A 66 6.99 -0.75 -22.70
CA LYS A 66 6.42 -1.62 -23.73
C LYS A 66 7.44 -2.63 -24.27
N ALA A 67 8.67 -2.19 -24.55
CA ALA A 67 9.73 -3.07 -25.03
C ALA A 67 10.16 -4.15 -24.01
N LEU A 68 10.06 -3.83 -22.72
CA LEU A 68 10.41 -4.73 -21.62
C LEU A 68 9.22 -5.54 -21.08
N ASN A 69 8.06 -5.46 -21.74
CA ASN A 69 6.78 -6.05 -21.30
C ASN A 69 6.38 -5.68 -19.87
N ILE A 70 6.60 -4.43 -19.48
CA ILE A 70 6.17 -3.86 -18.20
C ILE A 70 4.73 -3.33 -18.37
N PRO A 71 3.74 -3.83 -17.63
CA PRO A 71 2.38 -3.28 -17.65
C PRO A 71 2.39 -1.80 -17.28
N PHE A 72 1.58 -0.99 -17.97
CA PHE A 72 1.48 0.46 -17.71
C PHE A 72 1.17 0.76 -16.23
N GLU A 73 0.30 -0.05 -15.62
CA GLU A 73 -0.02 0.00 -14.20
C GLU A 73 1.22 -0.02 -13.31
N LYS A 74 2.30 -0.73 -13.65
CA LYS A 74 3.52 -0.73 -12.84
C LYS A 74 4.33 0.56 -12.93
N LEU A 75 4.13 1.36 -13.99
CA LEU A 75 4.81 2.65 -14.17
C LEU A 75 4.10 3.76 -13.40
N VAL A 76 2.78 3.68 -13.30
CA VAL A 76 1.93 4.71 -12.68
C VAL A 76 1.37 4.31 -11.31
N ASN A 77 1.35 3.03 -10.98
CA ASN A 77 1.07 2.58 -9.62
C ASN A 77 2.26 3.01 -8.77
N LEU A 78 2.10 4.17 -8.17
CA LEU A 78 2.35 4.30 -6.76
C LEU A 78 1.92 2.96 -6.11
N PRO A 79 2.82 2.16 -5.50
CA PRO A 79 2.47 1.80 -4.15
C PRO A 79 2.25 3.16 -3.51
N VAL A 80 0.99 3.56 -3.36
CA VAL A 80 0.69 4.42 -2.25
C VAL A 80 1.08 3.49 -1.09
N THR A 81 2.34 3.54 -0.67
CA THR A 81 2.58 3.66 0.75
C THR A 81 1.80 4.90 1.12
N GLN A 82 0.47 4.74 1.24
CA GLN A 82 -0.28 5.49 2.20
C GLN A 82 0.58 5.25 3.42
N PRO A 83 1.21 6.29 4.01
CA PRO A 83 1.75 6.10 5.33
C PRO A 83 0.60 5.43 6.08
N ALA A 84 0.81 4.20 6.56
CA ALA A 84 -0.23 3.43 7.23
C ALA A 84 -0.88 4.42 8.17
N ASN A 85 -2.14 4.83 7.89
CA ASN A 85 -2.71 6.05 8.46
C ASN A 85 -2.38 6.00 9.94
N PRO A 86 -1.54 6.91 10.46
CA PRO A 86 -0.99 6.73 11.78
C PRO A 86 -2.19 6.62 12.72
N LEU A 87 -2.30 5.48 13.40
CA LEU A 87 -3.42 5.16 14.25
C LEU A 87 -3.66 6.34 15.18
N THR A 88 -4.81 6.97 15.01
CA THR A 88 -5.19 8.12 15.80
C THR A 88 -5.57 7.65 17.20
N GLU A 89 -5.55 8.56 18.18
CA GLU A 89 -6.09 8.24 19.51
C GLU A 89 -7.58 7.85 19.43
N PHE A 90 -8.29 8.32 18.41
CA PHE A 90 -9.66 7.89 18.13
C PHE A 90 -9.72 6.41 17.70
N ASP A 91 -8.82 5.94 16.82
CA ASP A 91 -8.79 4.54 16.40
C ASP A 91 -8.50 3.60 17.57
N LYS A 92 -7.60 4.01 18.48
CA LYS A 92 -7.31 3.27 19.71
C LYS A 92 -8.52 3.23 20.64
N ALA A 93 -9.21 4.36 20.81
CA ALA A 93 -10.43 4.43 21.61
C ALA A 93 -11.55 3.57 20.99
N LEU A 94 -11.69 3.58 19.67
CA LEU A 94 -12.67 2.78 18.96
C LEU A 94 -12.42 1.28 19.16
N GLY A 95 -11.16 0.83 19.09
CA GLY A 95 -10.79 -0.56 19.39
C GLY A 95 -11.20 -1.00 20.80
N ARG A 96 -11.00 -0.12 21.81
CA ARG A 96 -11.43 -0.39 23.20
C ARG A 96 -12.95 -0.47 23.32
N VAL A 97 -13.68 0.47 22.72
CA VAL A 97 -15.15 0.46 22.73
C VAL A 97 -15.69 -0.79 22.04
N LEU A 98 -15.09 -1.21 20.93
CA LEU A 98 -15.46 -2.47 20.26
C LEU A 98 -15.21 -3.69 21.14
N LYS A 99 -14.10 -3.69 21.88
CA LYS A 99 -13.78 -4.76 22.83
C LYS A 99 -14.79 -4.81 23.98
N GLU A 100 -15.17 -3.66 24.53
CA GLU A 100 -16.22 -3.54 25.54
C GLU A 100 -17.57 -4.05 25.01
N CYS A 101 -17.98 -3.61 23.83
CA CYS A 101 -19.23 -4.05 23.21
C CYS A 101 -19.24 -5.55 22.87
N ALA A 102 -18.11 -6.10 22.40
CA ALA A 102 -18.00 -7.54 22.17
C ALA A 102 -18.12 -8.34 23.48
N HIS A 103 -17.56 -7.82 24.58
CA HIS A 103 -17.70 -8.43 25.89
C HIS A 103 -19.13 -8.31 26.44
N GLU A 104 -19.78 -7.16 26.28
CA GLU A 104 -21.20 -6.95 26.64
C GLU A 104 -22.15 -7.87 25.85
N ALA A 105 -21.82 -8.17 24.60
CA ALA A 105 -22.56 -9.09 23.74
C ALA A 105 -22.19 -10.57 23.95
N GLU A 106 -21.33 -10.89 24.93
CA GLU A 106 -20.85 -12.25 25.22
C GLU A 106 -20.20 -12.96 24.01
N LEU A 107 -19.60 -12.18 23.11
CA LEU A 107 -18.97 -12.70 21.90
C LEU A 107 -17.51 -13.07 22.14
N SER A 108 -17.18 -14.34 21.89
CA SER A 108 -15.79 -14.79 21.87
C SER A 108 -15.05 -14.27 20.62
N ILE A 109 -13.72 -14.19 20.69
CA ILE A 109 -12.89 -13.83 19.53
C ILE A 109 -13.14 -14.81 18.37
N GLN A 110 -13.35 -16.09 18.66
CA GLN A 110 -13.65 -17.09 17.63
C GLN A 110 -14.98 -16.82 16.93
N ASN A 111 -16.02 -16.43 17.67
CA ASN A 111 -17.31 -16.06 17.07
C ASN A 111 -17.17 -14.84 16.16
N LEU A 112 -16.34 -13.87 16.55
CA LEU A 112 -16.05 -12.70 15.71
C LEU A 112 -15.27 -13.10 14.45
N VAL A 113 -14.31 -14.02 14.53
CA VAL A 113 -13.59 -14.57 13.36
C VAL A 113 -14.58 -15.20 12.39
N ASP A 114 -15.45 -16.07 12.90
CA ASP A 114 -16.39 -16.84 12.09
C ASP A 114 -17.43 -15.95 11.40
N GLN A 115 -17.89 -14.89 12.07
CA GLN A 115 -18.90 -13.96 11.51
C GLN A 115 -18.31 -12.87 10.62
N ILE A 116 -17.13 -12.34 10.97
CA ILE A 116 -16.52 -11.21 10.25
C ILE A 116 -15.68 -11.72 9.07
N GLY A 117 -15.17 -12.95 9.15
CA GLY A 117 -14.41 -13.61 8.08
C GLY A 117 -12.98 -13.11 7.92
N ILE A 118 -12.35 -12.67 9.01
CA ILE A 118 -10.95 -12.23 9.06
C ILE A 118 -10.16 -13.03 10.09
N SER A 119 -8.83 -13.03 9.98
CA SER A 119 -7.98 -13.82 10.88
C SER A 119 -8.07 -13.33 12.33
N GLN A 120 -7.92 -14.26 13.27
CA GLN A 120 -7.90 -13.97 14.70
C GLN A 120 -6.88 -12.87 15.06
N ALA A 121 -5.66 -12.97 14.52
CA ALA A 121 -4.61 -11.98 14.76
C ALA A 121 -5.02 -10.56 14.32
N HIS A 122 -5.82 -10.45 13.25
CA HIS A 122 -6.32 -9.17 12.76
C HIS A 122 -7.42 -8.60 13.68
N ILE A 123 -8.32 -9.45 14.18
CA ILE A 123 -9.35 -9.04 15.15
C ILE A 123 -8.70 -8.55 16.45
N GLU A 124 -7.73 -9.30 16.97
CA GLU A 124 -7.00 -8.93 18.17
C GLU A 124 -6.26 -7.60 17.99
N ALA A 125 -5.65 -7.36 16.82
CA ALA A 125 -4.99 -6.10 16.51
C ALA A 125 -5.97 -4.92 16.42
N ILE A 126 -7.17 -5.12 15.86
CA ILE A 126 -8.24 -4.10 15.84
C ILE A 126 -8.70 -3.77 17.26
N LEU A 127 -9.02 -4.80 18.06
CA LEU A 127 -9.52 -4.61 19.44
C LEU A 127 -8.44 -4.03 20.38
N ALA A 128 -7.16 -4.24 20.07
CA ALA A 128 -6.03 -3.61 20.75
C ALA A 128 -5.76 -2.17 20.28
N GLY A 129 -6.41 -1.72 19.20
CA GLY A 129 -6.15 -0.41 18.60
C GLY A 129 -4.79 -0.31 17.90
N THR A 130 -4.23 -1.43 17.47
CA THR A 130 -2.93 -1.54 16.78
C THR A 130 -3.06 -1.81 15.29
N ALA A 131 -4.29 -2.01 14.79
CA ALA A 131 -4.62 -2.09 13.37
C ALA A 131 -5.78 -1.14 13.03
N PRO A 132 -5.77 -0.50 11.84
CA PRO A 132 -6.84 0.37 11.42
C PRO A 132 -8.11 -0.43 11.11
N LEU A 133 -9.25 0.09 11.52
CA LEU A 133 -10.55 -0.50 11.21
C LEU A 133 -11.10 0.11 9.91
N THR A 134 -11.29 -0.73 8.89
CA THR A 134 -11.93 -0.27 7.65
C THR A 134 -13.43 -0.10 7.85
N GLY A 135 -14.07 0.77 7.05
CA GLY A 135 -15.52 0.99 7.14
C GLY A 135 -16.34 -0.29 6.89
N GLU A 136 -15.86 -1.18 6.03
CA GLU A 136 -16.47 -2.49 5.81
C GLU A 136 -16.42 -3.37 7.07
N LEU A 137 -15.25 -3.45 7.71
CA LEU A 137 -15.11 -4.23 8.95
C LEU A 137 -15.92 -3.63 10.08
N LEU A 138 -15.97 -2.30 10.20
CA LEU A 138 -16.81 -1.63 11.19
C LEU A 138 -18.29 -1.99 11.01
N HIS A 139 -18.79 -2.00 9.77
CA HIS A 139 -20.18 -2.38 9.49
C HIS A 139 -20.46 -3.83 9.90
N ARG A 140 -19.55 -4.76 9.59
CA ARG A 140 -19.67 -6.16 10.03
C ARG A 140 -19.66 -6.27 11.55
N PHE A 141 -18.76 -5.58 12.22
CA PHE A 141 -18.73 -5.50 13.68
C PHE A 141 -20.05 -4.98 14.24
N CYS A 142 -20.57 -3.87 13.73
CA CYS A 142 -21.84 -3.28 14.16
C CYS A 142 -23.01 -4.26 14.04
N ASN A 143 -23.06 -5.04 12.95
CA ASN A 143 -24.09 -6.04 12.76
C ASN A 143 -23.94 -7.22 13.72
N THR A 144 -22.70 -7.64 13.98
CA THR A 144 -22.40 -8.77 14.89
C THR A 144 -22.65 -8.41 16.36
N VAL A 145 -22.30 -7.20 16.81
CA VAL A 145 -22.57 -6.75 18.18
C VAL A 145 -23.96 -6.12 18.35
N GLU A 146 -24.73 -6.00 17.27
CA GLU A 146 -26.03 -5.32 17.23
C GLU A 146 -26.01 -3.86 17.74
N VAL A 147 -24.87 -3.18 17.61
CA VAL A 147 -24.70 -1.78 18.02
C VAL A 147 -24.50 -0.90 16.79
N GLY A 148 -25.32 0.15 16.65
CA GLY A 148 -25.18 1.12 15.57
C GLY A 148 -23.88 1.92 15.64
N ALA A 149 -23.24 2.14 14.49
CA ALA A 149 -21.96 2.84 14.36
C ALA A 149 -21.94 4.23 15.05
N THR A 150 -23.05 4.95 15.05
CA THR A 150 -23.18 6.25 15.71
C THR A 150 -22.96 6.17 17.23
N VAL A 151 -23.39 5.09 17.88
CA VAL A 151 -23.19 4.89 19.33
C VAL A 151 -21.72 4.60 19.62
N LEU A 152 -21.10 3.75 18.80
CA LEU A 152 -19.68 3.41 18.91
C LEU A 152 -18.79 4.65 18.74
N PHE A 153 -19.05 5.47 17.72
CA PHE A 153 -18.30 6.70 17.48
C PHE A 153 -18.42 7.71 18.63
N LYS A 154 -19.64 7.94 19.15
CA LYS A 154 -19.83 8.84 20.31
C LYS A 154 -19.10 8.34 21.56
N LYS A 155 -19.12 7.02 21.82
CA LYS A 155 -18.36 6.43 22.94
C LYS A 155 -16.84 6.59 22.72
N ALA A 156 -16.36 6.34 21.49
CA ALA A 156 -14.94 6.46 21.14
C ALA A 156 -14.45 7.91 21.23
N GLU A 157 -15.23 8.90 20.77
CA GLU A 157 -14.92 10.33 20.93
C GLU A 157 -14.80 10.71 22.40
N LYS A 158 -15.73 10.26 23.25
CA LYS A 158 -15.70 10.52 24.70
C LYS A 158 -14.45 9.93 25.35
N GLN A 159 -14.07 8.71 25.01
CA GLN A 159 -12.86 8.06 25.54
C GLN A 159 -11.58 8.72 25.01
N ALA A 160 -11.53 9.10 23.73
CA ALA A 160 -10.39 9.79 23.14
C ALA A 160 -10.18 11.19 23.76
N ALA A 161 -11.27 11.88 24.13
CA ALA A 161 -11.22 13.18 24.80
C ALA A 161 -10.75 13.10 26.26
N GLN A 162 -10.91 11.96 26.93
CA GLN A 162 -10.47 11.75 28.33
C GLN A 162 -8.96 11.46 28.46
N HIS A 163 -8.28 11.17 27.35
CA HIS A 163 -6.85 10.84 27.31
C HIS A 163 -5.99 11.90 26.58
N ARG A 164 -6.56 13.09 26.32
CA ARG A 164 -5.82 14.30 25.91
C ARG A 164 -5.46 15.15 27.11
#